data_AF-A0A820PB99-F1
#
_entry.id   AF-A0A820PB99-F1
#
_cell.length_a   1.000
_cell.length_b   1.000
_cell.length_c   1.000
_cell.angle_alpha   90.00
_cell.angle_beta   90.00
_cell.angle_gamma   90.00
#
_symmetry.space_group_name_H-M   'P 1'
#
loop_
_entity.id
_entity.type
_entity.pdbx_description
1 polymer ?
#
loop_
_entity_poly.entity_id
_entity_poly.type
_entity_poly.pdbx_seq_one_letter_code
_entity_poly.pdbx_strand_id
1 'polypeptide(L)'
;MNNNNSVNPVWRTALIHMVYVVGWPDLTSEEEQQAIAKHVTSQVKILQGVAGGDRSGCYMNEADPNEPNWQQKFFGTQAIYDRLKSIKNSVDPFGLFVCRNCVGSDDWSSDLNCPKT
;
A
#
# COMPACT_ATOMS: atom_id res chain seq x y z
N MET A 1 -1.09 -13.37 22.37
CA MET A 1 0.31 -12.93 22.16
C MET A 1 0.37 -11.43 22.34
N ASN A 2 1.27 -10.93 23.18
CA ASN A 2 1.46 -9.49 23.37
C ASN A 2 2.27 -8.96 22.17
N ASN A 3 1.59 -8.59 21.08
CA ASN A 3 2.23 -8.15 19.84
C ASN A 3 2.67 -6.68 19.98
N ASN A 4 3.91 -6.45 20.42
CA ASN A 4 4.52 -5.12 20.46
C ASN A 4 5.13 -4.75 19.10
N ASN A 5 4.33 -4.76 18.03
CA ASN A 5 4.72 -4.29 16.70
C ASN A 5 3.50 -3.94 15.85
N SER A 6 3.75 -3.32 14.70
CA SER A 6 2.74 -2.87 13.74
C SER A 6 2.60 -3.79 12.52
N VAL A 7 3.12 -5.02 12.58
CA VAL A 7 3.01 -5.96 11.46
C VAL A 7 1.55 -6.31 11.23
N ASN A 8 1.06 -6.15 9.99
CA ASN A 8 -0.33 -6.43 9.62
C ASN A 8 -0.74 -7.84 10.13
N PRO A 9 -1.82 -7.97 10.92
CA PRO A 9 -2.22 -9.24 11.51
C PRO A 9 -2.46 -10.38 10.50
N VAL A 10 -2.80 -10.06 9.25
CA VAL A 10 -2.99 -11.08 8.19
C VAL A 10 -1.75 -11.94 7.98
N TRP A 11 -0.55 -11.43 8.26
CA TRP A 11 0.69 -12.19 8.21
C TRP A 11 0.75 -13.37 9.18
N ARG A 12 -0.11 -13.40 10.22
CA ARG A 12 -0.18 -14.54 11.16
C ARG A 12 -1.04 -15.69 10.65
N THR A 13 -1.84 -15.45 9.63
CA THR A 13 -2.76 -16.45 9.05
C THR A 13 -2.51 -16.71 7.56
N ALA A 14 -1.75 -15.86 6.89
CA ALA A 14 -1.37 -16.05 5.50
C ALA A 14 -0.47 -17.28 5.33
N LEU A 15 -0.86 -18.19 4.45
CA LEU A 15 -0.07 -19.37 4.10
C LEU A 15 0.86 -19.13 2.92
N ILE A 16 0.51 -18.18 2.05
CA ILE A 16 1.23 -17.89 0.80
C ILE A 16 1.39 -16.37 0.69
N HIS A 17 2.60 -15.95 0.30
CA HIS A 17 2.87 -14.62 -0.20
C HIS A 17 3.14 -14.73 -1.71
N MET A 18 2.36 -14.02 -2.52
CA MET A 18 2.44 -14.08 -3.98
C MET A 18 2.80 -12.70 -4.53
N VAL A 19 3.81 -12.67 -5.40
CA VAL A 19 4.27 -11.44 -6.06
C VAL A 19 4.08 -11.63 -7.57
N TYR A 20 3.47 -10.64 -8.22
CA TYR A 20 3.30 -10.61 -9.67
C TYR A 20 4.13 -9.45 -10.24
N VAL A 21 5.07 -9.77 -11.12
CA VAL A 21 6.03 -8.81 -11.66
C VAL A 21 6.05 -8.93 -13.18
N VAL A 22 5.98 -7.78 -13.85
CA VAL A 22 6.24 -7.65 -15.30
C VAL A 22 7.32 -6.59 -15.46
N GLY A 23 8.42 -6.96 -16.11
CA GLY A 23 9.50 -6.04 -16.45
C GLY A 23 9.33 -5.47 -17.86
N TRP A 24 10.07 -4.41 -18.15
CA TRP A 24 10.21 -3.83 -19.50
C TRP A 24 11.67 -3.44 -19.77
N PRO A 25 12.10 -3.41 -21.04
CA PRO A 25 13.43 -2.91 -21.43
C PRO A 25 13.65 -1.42 -21.11
N ASP A 26 14.92 -1.01 -20.96
CA ASP A 26 15.30 0.37 -20.61
C ASP A 26 14.78 1.45 -21.58
N LEU A 27 14.61 1.11 -22.86
CA LEU A 27 14.19 2.03 -23.93
C LEU A 27 12.68 1.98 -24.22
N THR A 28 11.88 1.32 -23.38
CA THR A 28 10.41 1.29 -23.52
C THR A 28 9.83 2.69 -23.31
N SER A 29 8.90 3.10 -24.18
CA SER A 29 8.28 4.41 -24.11
C SER A 29 7.43 4.59 -22.83
N GLU A 30 7.23 5.82 -22.38
CA GLU A 30 6.38 6.08 -21.20
C GLU A 30 4.96 5.56 -21.38
N GLU A 31 4.38 5.70 -22.58
CA GLU A 31 3.04 5.19 -22.89
C GLU A 31 2.94 3.68 -22.69
N GLU A 32 3.94 2.93 -23.20
CA GLU A 32 4.02 1.48 -23.01
C GLU A 32 4.27 1.11 -21.53
N GLN A 33 5.12 1.84 -20.82
CA GLN A 33 5.34 1.62 -19.37
C GLN A 33 4.04 1.82 -18.59
N GLN A 34 3.27 2.87 -18.90
CA GLN A 34 1.97 3.12 -18.28
C GLN A 34 0.95 2.03 -18.63
N ALA A 35 0.96 1.51 -19.86
CA ALA A 35 0.10 0.40 -20.26
C ALA A 35 0.45 -0.89 -19.48
N ILE A 36 1.74 -1.19 -19.32
CA ILE A 36 2.21 -2.32 -18.52
C ILE A 36 1.84 -2.13 -17.04
N ALA A 37 2.03 -0.95 -16.47
CA ALA A 37 1.64 -0.65 -15.09
C ALA A 37 0.13 -0.87 -14.87
N LYS A 38 -0.72 -0.38 -15.79
CA LYS A 38 -2.18 -0.62 -15.75
C LYS A 38 -2.51 -2.11 -15.86
N HIS A 39 -1.78 -2.87 -16.68
CA HIS A 39 -1.94 -4.31 -16.78
C HIS A 39 -1.61 -4.99 -15.44
N VAL A 40 -0.47 -4.66 -14.81
CA VAL A 40 -0.10 -5.17 -13.48
C VAL A 40 -1.19 -4.85 -12.45
N THR A 41 -1.69 -3.62 -12.39
CA THR A 41 -2.81 -3.25 -11.50
C THR A 41 -4.06 -4.11 -11.72
N SER A 42 -4.37 -4.45 -12.97
CA SER A 42 -5.52 -5.31 -13.30
C SER A 42 -5.34 -6.73 -12.78
N GLN A 43 -4.12 -7.27 -12.84
CA GLN A 43 -3.82 -8.63 -12.37
C GLN A 43 -3.81 -8.70 -10.84
N VAL A 44 -3.26 -7.69 -10.15
CA VAL A 44 -3.29 -7.62 -8.68
C VAL A 44 -4.71 -7.72 -8.14
N LYS A 45 -5.68 -7.04 -8.77
CA LYS A 45 -7.10 -7.13 -8.38
C LYS A 45 -7.65 -8.56 -8.47
N ILE A 46 -7.28 -9.30 -9.52
CA ILE A 46 -7.70 -10.71 -9.70
C ILE A 46 -7.07 -11.57 -8.61
N LEU A 47 -5.76 -11.43 -8.38
CA LEU A 47 -5.03 -12.19 -7.37
C LEU A 47 -5.58 -11.96 -5.96
N GLN A 48 -5.93 -10.73 -5.63
CA GLN A 48 -6.56 -10.41 -4.35
C GLN A 48 -7.92 -11.08 -4.17
N GLY A 49 -8.73 -11.14 -5.23
CA GLY A 49 -9.99 -11.88 -5.21
C GLY A 49 -9.79 -13.35 -4.86
N VAL A 50 -8.79 -14.00 -5.47
CA VAL A 50 -8.44 -15.39 -5.19
C VAL A 50 -7.85 -15.56 -3.78
N ALA A 51 -7.05 -14.60 -3.30
CA ALA A 51 -6.37 -14.65 -2.01
C ALA A 51 -7.29 -14.35 -0.80
N GLY A 52 -8.59 -14.16 -1.01
CA GLY A 52 -9.58 -13.96 0.05
C GLY A 52 -10.17 -12.56 0.15
N GLY A 53 -9.98 -11.71 -0.87
CA GLY A 53 -10.58 -10.38 -0.99
C GLY A 53 -10.14 -9.47 0.15
N ASP A 54 -11.08 -8.88 0.88
CA ASP A 54 -10.79 -7.97 2.00
C ASP A 54 -10.08 -8.64 3.19
N ARG A 55 -10.05 -9.97 3.24
CA ARG A 55 -9.34 -10.74 4.28
C ARG A 55 -7.86 -10.93 3.98
N SER A 56 -7.40 -10.59 2.76
CA SER A 56 -5.98 -10.62 2.38
C SER A 56 -5.31 -9.26 2.63
N GLY A 57 -3.98 -9.29 2.79
CA GLY A 57 -3.15 -8.09 2.83
C GLY A 57 -2.26 -7.98 1.59
N CYS A 58 -1.52 -6.88 1.52
CA CYS A 58 -0.50 -6.64 0.52
C CYS A 58 0.79 -6.18 1.21
N TYR A 59 1.93 -6.66 0.73
CA TYR A 59 3.23 -6.30 1.30
C TYR A 59 3.67 -4.95 0.75
N MET A 60 3.63 -3.92 1.59
CA MET A 60 3.85 -2.53 1.14
C MET A 60 5.19 -2.28 0.43
N ASN A 61 6.23 -3.08 0.72
CA ASN A 61 7.55 -2.92 0.11
C ASN A 61 7.62 -3.46 -1.34
N GLU A 62 6.65 -4.25 -1.77
CA GLU A 62 6.59 -4.90 -3.10
C GLU A 62 5.22 -4.69 -3.77
N ALA A 63 4.53 -3.61 -3.41
CA ALA A 63 3.16 -3.35 -3.84
C ALA A 63 3.06 -2.46 -5.08
N ASP A 64 1.93 -2.57 -5.78
CA ASP A 64 1.54 -1.61 -6.81
C ASP A 64 1.30 -0.22 -6.17
N PRO A 65 1.90 0.87 -6.70
CA PRO A 65 1.61 2.23 -6.23
C PRO A 65 0.12 2.61 -6.30
N ASN A 66 -0.71 1.89 -7.07
CA ASN A 66 -2.15 2.09 -7.23
C ASN A 66 -3.01 1.09 -6.43
N GLU A 67 -2.42 0.40 -5.45
CA GLU A 67 -3.10 -0.55 -4.58
C GLU A 67 -4.43 0.02 -4.00
N PRO A 68 -5.59 -0.56 -4.33
CA PRO A 68 -6.86 -0.13 -3.75
C PRO A 68 -6.91 -0.44 -2.25
N ASN A 69 -7.53 0.45 -1.46
CA ASN A 69 -7.66 0.26 -0.01
C ASN A 69 -6.30 -0.02 0.67
N TRP A 70 -5.24 0.66 0.19
CA TRP A 70 -3.86 0.44 0.64
C TRP A 70 -3.70 0.57 2.15
N GLN A 71 -4.46 1.45 2.82
CA GLN A 71 -4.40 1.59 4.28
C GLN A 71 -4.66 0.24 4.96
N GLN A 72 -5.72 -0.45 4.55
CA GLN A 72 -6.08 -1.72 5.16
C GLN A 72 -5.21 -2.86 4.65
N LYS A 73 -4.89 -2.85 3.35
CA LYS A 73 -4.03 -3.86 2.73
C LYS A 73 -2.64 -3.88 3.33
N PHE A 74 -2.05 -2.73 3.61
CA PHE A 74 -0.69 -2.62 4.15
C PHE A 74 -0.66 -2.71 5.66
N PHE A 75 -1.57 -2.04 6.37
CA PHE A 75 -1.44 -1.83 7.81
C PHE A 75 -2.45 -2.62 8.66
N GLY A 76 -3.52 -3.18 8.07
CA GLY A 76 -4.49 -4.03 8.74
C GLY A 76 -5.85 -3.36 8.92
N THR A 77 -6.47 -3.46 10.09
CA THR A 77 -7.79 -2.85 10.30
C THR A 77 -7.71 -1.31 10.32
N GLN A 78 -8.83 -0.64 10.07
CA GLN A 78 -8.89 0.83 10.18
C GLN A 78 -8.41 1.31 11.55
N ALA A 79 -8.78 0.63 12.64
CA ALA A 79 -8.32 0.97 13.99
C ALA A 79 -6.79 0.88 14.17
N ILE A 80 -6.12 -0.05 13.46
CA ILE A 80 -4.66 -0.12 13.46
C ILE A 80 -4.08 1.05 12.67
N TYR A 81 -4.63 1.33 11.48
CA TYR A 81 -4.20 2.47 10.68
C TYR A 81 -4.35 3.81 11.43
N ASP A 82 -5.49 4.04 12.07
CA ASP A 82 -5.76 5.25 12.87
C ASP A 82 -4.78 5.39 14.03
N ARG A 83 -4.43 4.28 14.69
CA ARG A 83 -3.39 4.26 15.73
C ARG A 83 -2.02 4.65 15.16
N LEU A 84 -1.64 4.10 14.01
CA LEU A 84 -0.38 4.47 13.35
C LEU A 84 -0.38 5.93 12.94
N LYS A 85 -1.50 6.44 12.41
CA LYS A 85 -1.67 7.85 12.03
C LYS A 85 -1.57 8.78 13.24
N SER A 86 -2.14 8.39 14.39
CA SER A 86 -1.98 9.12 15.64
C SER A 86 -0.51 9.21 16.08
N ILE A 87 0.27 8.13 15.95
CA ILE A 87 1.71 8.14 16.24
C ILE A 87 2.46 8.99 15.22
N LYS A 88 2.13 8.89 13.94
CA LYS A 88 2.71 9.73 12.88
C LYS A 88 2.52 11.22 13.20
N ASN A 89 1.31 11.62 13.59
CA ASN A 89 1.00 13.01 13.90
C ASN A 89 1.67 13.52 15.18
N SER A 90 2.01 12.64 16.14
CA SER A 90 2.75 13.04 17.33
C SER A 90 4.26 13.19 17.08
N VAL A 91 4.81 12.38 16.18
CA VAL A 91 6.25 12.38 15.86
C VAL A 91 6.59 13.37 14.73
N ASP A 92 5.70 13.53 13.76
CA ASP A 92 5.87 14.43 12.60
C ASP A 92 4.61 15.29 12.40
N PRO A 93 4.35 16.25 13.32
CA PRO A 93 3.13 17.07 13.30
C PRO A 93 3.04 18.04 12.12
N PHE A 94 4.16 18.33 11.46
CA PHE A 94 4.21 19.24 10.30
C PHE A 94 4.24 18.47 8.97
N GLY A 95 4.28 17.14 9.01
CA GLY A 95 4.31 16.29 7.83
C GLY A 95 5.55 16.52 6.97
N LEU A 96 6.74 16.58 7.57
CA LEU A 96 8.00 16.67 6.84
C LEU A 96 8.30 15.38 6.06
N PHE A 97 7.90 14.22 6.60
CA PHE A 97 8.20 12.92 6.02
C PHE A 97 6.95 12.33 5.35
N VAL A 98 6.78 12.56 4.06
CA VAL A 98 5.63 12.06 3.28
C VAL A 98 6.12 11.14 2.16
N CYS A 99 5.39 10.06 1.93
CA CYS A 99 5.63 9.14 0.82
C CYS A 99 4.32 8.50 0.36
N ARG A 100 4.31 7.98 -0.88
CA ARG A 100 3.10 7.43 -1.50
C ARG A 100 2.65 6.19 -0.72
N ASN A 101 1.37 6.17 -0.32
CA ASN A 101 0.74 5.11 0.47
C ASN A 101 1.45 4.83 1.81
N CYS A 102 2.12 5.83 2.37
CA CYS A 102 2.65 5.80 3.73
C CYS A 102 1.60 6.27 4.72
N VAL A 103 1.72 5.88 5.99
CA VAL A 103 0.81 6.34 7.06
C VAL A 103 0.71 7.87 7.05
N GLY A 104 -0.51 8.39 6.91
CA GLY A 104 -0.80 9.83 6.85
C GLY A 104 -0.71 10.46 5.46
N SER A 105 -0.29 9.73 4.42
CA SER A 105 -0.25 10.29 3.05
C SER A 105 -1.65 10.58 2.49
N ASP A 106 -2.71 10.04 3.11
CA ASP A 106 -4.10 10.34 2.78
C ASP A 106 -4.51 11.78 3.13
N ASP A 107 -3.74 12.47 3.97
CA ASP A 107 -3.91 13.90 4.27
C ASP A 107 -3.26 14.81 3.23
N TRP A 108 -2.65 14.26 2.18
CA TRP A 108 -1.93 15.00 1.14
C TRP A 108 -2.54 14.80 -0.24
N SER A 109 -2.27 15.72 -1.16
CA SER A 109 -2.59 15.62 -2.58
C SER A 109 -1.98 14.35 -3.19
N SER A 110 -2.50 13.90 -4.34
CA SER A 110 -2.04 12.65 -4.97
C SER A 110 -0.57 12.66 -5.38
N ASP A 111 -0.04 13.85 -5.66
CA ASP A 111 1.38 14.10 -5.95
C ASP A 111 2.21 14.41 -4.70
N LEU A 112 1.57 14.41 -3.52
CA LEU A 112 2.16 14.64 -2.19
C LEU A 112 2.77 16.03 -1.97
N ASN A 113 2.52 16.97 -2.87
CA ASN A 113 3.10 18.32 -2.80
C ASN A 113 2.34 19.25 -1.84
N CYS A 114 1.07 18.98 -1.55
CA CYS A 114 0.22 19.86 -0.75
C CYS A 114 -0.60 19.07 0.28
N PRO A 115 -0.79 19.58 1.51
CA PRO A 115 -1.81 19.07 2.41
C PRO A 115 -3.23 19.26 1.83
N LYS A 116 -4.13 18.31 2.10
CA LYS A 116 -5.56 18.46 1.85
C LYS A 116 -6.16 19.37 2.92
N THR A 117 -6.93 20.36 2.47
CA THR A 117 -7.69 21.29 3.33
C THR A 117 -8.93 20.63 3.93
#